data_AF-Q2VC48-F1
#
_entry.id   AF-Q2VC48-F1
#
_cell.length_a   1.000
_cell.length_b   1.000
_cell.length_c   1.000
_cell.angle_alpha   90.00
_cell.angle_beta   90.00
_cell.angle_gamma   90.00
#
_symmetry.space_group_name_H-M   'P 1'
#
loop_
_entity.id
_entity.type
_entity.pdbx_description
1 polymer ?
#
loop_
_entity_poly.entity_id
_entity_poly.type
_entity_poly.pdbx_seq_one_letter_code
_entity_poly.pdbx_strand_id
1 'polypeptide(L)'
;YVAAHSIAPLAASKGVWQAMRRLRTRPLAELLYSDPQVERSALVSRRVIAGHPLYALASHALQGARAPHAFAARRSVFQRHGKPLMVTECMLPALWRHLAAHGDGPRSVGPHGGA
;
A
#
# COMPACT_ATOMS: atom_id res chain seq x y z
N TYR A 1 0.58 -10.03 -2.67
CA TYR A 1 -0.63 -9.55 -1.96
C TYR A 1 -1.05 -8.14 -2.34
N VAL A 2 -0.10 -7.22 -2.57
CA VAL A 2 -0.38 -5.82 -2.90
C VAL A 2 0.38 -5.46 -4.18
N ALA A 3 -0.22 -4.67 -5.05
CA ALA A 3 0.50 -3.96 -6.11
C ALA A 3 0.74 -2.52 -5.66
N ALA A 4 2.00 -2.12 -5.56
CA ALA A 4 2.38 -0.80 -5.05
C ALA A 4 2.96 0.08 -6.16
N HIS A 5 2.66 1.37 -6.10
CA HIS A 5 3.22 2.39 -6.97
C HIS A 5 3.67 3.58 -6.13
N SER A 6 4.90 4.03 -6.38
CA SER A 6 5.52 5.13 -5.65
C SER A 6 5.89 6.25 -6.62
N ILE A 7 5.60 7.50 -6.24
CA ILE A 7 5.97 8.68 -7.00
C ILE A 7 6.68 9.70 -6.12
N ALA A 8 7.69 10.35 -6.67
CA ALA A 8 8.41 11.45 -6.04
C ALA A 8 8.80 12.47 -7.11
N PRO A 9 8.93 13.77 -6.76
CA PRO A 9 9.57 14.75 -7.63
C PRO A 9 10.96 14.27 -8.06
N LEU A 10 11.34 14.52 -9.31
CA LEU A 10 12.59 13.99 -9.89
C LEU A 10 13.84 14.39 -9.08
N ALA A 11 13.90 15.63 -8.58
CA ALA A 11 15.01 16.07 -7.74
C ALA A 11 15.05 15.31 -6.41
N ALA A 12 13.90 15.04 -5.81
CA ALA A 12 13.80 14.30 -4.55
C ALA A 12 14.17 12.82 -4.74
N SER A 13 13.80 12.20 -5.86
CA SER A 13 14.14 10.81 -6.18
C SER A 13 15.63 10.59 -6.46
N LYS A 14 16.35 11.64 -6.88
CA LYS A 14 17.82 11.64 -7.01
C LYS A 14 18.54 12.06 -5.72
N GLY A 15 17.85 12.68 -4.77
CA GLY A 15 18.41 13.20 -3.52
C GLY A 15 17.95 12.40 -2.31
N VAL A 16 17.11 13.00 -1.47
CA VAL A 16 16.62 12.43 -0.19
C VAL A 16 16.07 11.01 -0.34
N TRP A 17 15.42 10.72 -1.48
CA TRP A 17 14.87 9.42 -1.82
C TRP A 17 15.75 8.60 -2.77
N GLN A 18 17.05 8.87 -2.91
CA GLN A 18 17.89 8.06 -3.82
C GLN A 18 17.93 6.56 -3.47
N ALA A 19 17.79 6.24 -2.17
CA ALA A 19 17.88 4.87 -1.68
C ALA A 19 16.72 3.97 -2.15
N MET A 20 15.55 4.50 -2.52
CA MET A 20 14.48 3.67 -3.12
C MET A 20 14.91 3.03 -4.45
N ARG A 21 15.80 3.68 -5.22
CA ARG A 21 16.31 3.14 -6.48
C ARG A 21 17.22 1.93 -6.28
N ARG A 22 17.68 1.70 -5.04
CA ARG A 22 18.60 0.61 -4.66
C ARG A 22 17.91 -0.47 -3.82
N LEU A 23 16.59 -0.40 -3.64
CA LEU A 23 15.84 -1.37 -2.82
C LEU A 23 15.96 -2.80 -3.33
N ARG A 24 15.97 -3.00 -4.65
CA ARG A 24 15.91 -4.35 -5.27
C ARG A 24 14.75 -5.16 -4.67
N THR A 25 15.04 -6.22 -3.91
CA THR A 25 14.07 -7.09 -3.24
C THR A 25 13.72 -6.62 -1.83
N ARG A 26 14.40 -5.60 -1.30
CA ARG A 26 14.06 -5.03 0.01
C ARG A 26 12.76 -4.24 -0.06
N PRO A 27 11.87 -4.39 0.92
CA PRO A 27 10.61 -3.66 0.94
C PRO A 27 10.88 -2.17 1.19
N LEU A 28 10.23 -1.30 0.42
CA LEU A 28 10.28 0.16 0.63
C LEU A 28 9.93 0.55 2.08
N ALA A 29 9.03 -0.19 2.72
CA ALA A 29 8.62 0.01 4.11
C ALA A 29 9.81 0.04 5.09
N GLU A 30 10.86 -0.74 4.85
CA GLU A 30 12.07 -0.74 5.68
C GLU A 30 12.74 0.63 5.66
N LEU A 31 12.88 1.23 4.47
CA LEU A 31 13.43 2.59 4.33
C LEU A 31 12.54 3.65 4.98
N LEU A 32 11.21 3.47 4.93
CA LEU A 32 10.25 4.48 5.40
C LEU A 32 10.04 4.46 6.91
N TYR A 33 10.11 3.29 7.54
CA TYR A 33 9.78 3.13 8.96
C TYR A 33 11.00 3.04 9.87
N SER A 34 12.20 2.77 9.32
CA SER A 34 13.44 2.75 10.10
C SER A 34 14.10 4.13 10.23
N ASP A 35 13.66 5.13 9.47
CA ASP A 35 14.19 6.50 9.55
C ASP A 35 13.23 7.40 10.34
N PRO A 36 13.60 7.85 11.57
CA PRO A 36 12.74 8.69 12.40
C PRO A 36 12.53 10.10 11.82
N GLN A 37 13.29 10.51 10.80
CA GLN A 37 13.10 11.79 10.11
C GLN A 37 12.01 11.70 9.02
N VAL A 38 11.41 10.53 8.83
CA VAL A 38 10.32 10.31 7.89
C VAL A 38 8.99 10.48 8.60
N GLU A 39 8.25 11.51 8.21
CA GLU A 39 6.86 11.70 8.64
C GLU A 39 5.90 11.10 7.62
N ARG A 40 4.74 10.64 8.08
CA ARG A 40 3.72 10.01 7.24
C ARG A 40 2.39 10.72 7.39
N SER A 41 1.77 11.10 6.27
CA SER A 41 0.40 11.60 6.26
C SER A 41 -0.61 10.53 6.69
N ALA A 42 -1.81 10.97 7.06
CA ALA A 42 -2.94 10.06 7.21
C ALA A 42 -3.13 9.20 5.94
N LEU A 43 -3.61 7.97 6.15
CA LEU A 43 -3.98 7.08 5.06
C LEU A 43 -5.31 7.53 4.45
N VAL A 44 -5.36 7.58 3.13
CA VAL A 44 -6.58 7.84 2.37
C VAL A 44 -6.94 6.61 1.57
N SER A 45 -8.15 6.11 1.77
CA SER A 45 -8.70 4.97 1.03
C SER A 45 -9.37 5.42 -0.26
N ARG A 46 -9.24 4.63 -1.33
CA ARG A 46 -9.85 4.89 -2.64
C ARG A 46 -10.24 3.59 -3.33
N ARG A 47 -11.35 3.61 -4.06
CA ARG A 47 -11.67 2.59 -5.08
C ARG A 47 -11.01 2.95 -6.40
N VAL A 48 -10.26 2.01 -6.95
CA VAL A 48 -9.57 2.12 -8.25
C VAL A 48 -10.34 1.26 -9.25
N ILE A 49 -10.96 1.89 -10.24
CA ILE A 49 -11.79 1.25 -11.27
C ILE A 49 -11.09 1.24 -12.63
N ALA A 50 -11.63 0.47 -13.57
CA ALA A 50 -11.22 0.48 -14.97
C ALA A 50 -11.18 1.94 -15.51
N GLY A 51 -10.06 2.33 -16.12
CA GLY A 51 -9.79 3.70 -16.57
C GLY A 51 -8.75 4.46 -15.74
N HIS A 52 -8.48 4.03 -14.50
CA HIS A 52 -7.38 4.59 -13.71
C HIS A 52 -6.05 3.85 -13.99
N PRO A 53 -4.90 4.53 -14.15
CA PRO A 53 -3.62 3.85 -14.45
C PRO A 53 -3.21 2.78 -13.42
N LEU A 54 -3.50 3.03 -12.13
CA LEU A 54 -3.29 2.04 -11.07
C LEU A 54 -4.13 0.76 -11.23
N TYR A 55 -5.27 0.82 -11.91
CA TYR A 55 -6.05 -0.38 -12.21
C TYR A 55 -5.24 -1.30 -13.13
N ALA A 56 -4.66 -0.75 -14.20
CA ALA A 56 -3.81 -1.52 -15.12
C ALA A 56 -2.59 -2.13 -14.41
N LEU A 57 -1.92 -1.35 -13.56
CA LEU A 57 -0.82 -1.85 -12.72
C LEU A 57 -1.26 -3.03 -11.83
N ALA A 58 -2.38 -2.88 -11.12
CA ALA A 58 -2.89 -3.91 -10.23
C ALA A 58 -3.38 -5.16 -10.97
N SER A 59 -4.03 -4.99 -12.13
CA SER A 59 -4.45 -6.09 -13.01
C SER A 59 -3.24 -6.85 -13.56
N HIS A 60 -2.17 -6.16 -13.97
CA HIS A 60 -0.95 -6.81 -14.44
C HIS A 60 -0.31 -7.68 -13.35
N ALA A 61 -0.33 -7.20 -12.10
CA ALA A 61 0.17 -7.95 -10.95
C ALA A 61 -0.63 -9.24 -10.65
N LEU A 62 -1.79 -9.46 -11.28
CA LEU A 62 -2.55 -10.70 -11.15
C LEU A 62 -2.04 -11.83 -12.06
N GLN A 63 -1.07 -11.56 -12.96
CA GLN A 63 -0.43 -12.58 -13.80
C GLN A 63 -1.45 -13.47 -14.56
N GLY A 64 -2.48 -12.84 -15.14
CA GLY A 64 -3.51 -13.53 -15.94
C GLY A 64 -4.75 -13.99 -15.17
N ALA A 65 -4.77 -13.89 -13.84
CA ALA A 65 -6.02 -14.08 -13.08
C ALA A 65 -7.04 -12.97 -13.37
N ARG A 66 -8.33 -13.32 -13.31
CA ARG A 66 -9.44 -12.39 -13.53
C ARG A 66 -9.37 -11.22 -12.54
N ALA A 67 -9.30 -10.01 -13.09
CA ALA A 67 -9.34 -8.79 -12.29
C ALA A 67 -10.78 -8.51 -11.78
N PRO A 68 -10.92 -8.02 -10.53
CA PRO A 68 -12.20 -7.51 -10.04
C PRO A 68 -12.57 -6.19 -10.72
N HIS A 69 -13.84 -5.80 -10.70
CA HIS A 69 -14.31 -4.52 -11.25
C HIS A 69 -13.67 -3.28 -10.60
N ALA A 70 -13.19 -3.43 -9.36
CA ALA A 70 -12.46 -2.39 -8.65
C ALA A 70 -11.45 -3.01 -7.68
N PHE A 71 -10.33 -2.33 -7.49
CA PHE A 71 -9.42 -2.60 -6.37
C PHE A 71 -9.68 -1.61 -5.25
N ALA A 72 -9.67 -2.09 -4.00
CA ALA A 72 -9.44 -1.22 -2.86
C ALA A 72 -7.98 -0.78 -2.91
N ALA A 73 -7.74 0.51 -2.70
CA ALA A 73 -6.41 1.06 -2.61
C ALA A 73 -6.30 2.01 -1.42
N ARG A 74 -5.10 2.15 -0.89
CA ARG A 74 -4.76 3.21 0.07
C ARG A 74 -3.58 4.01 -0.41
N ARG A 75 -3.53 5.27 0.01
CA ARG A 75 -2.47 6.22 -0.31
C ARG A 75 -2.00 6.93 0.95
N SER A 76 -0.69 7.18 1.02
CA SER A 76 -0.09 8.10 1.98
C SER A 76 1.07 8.84 1.34
N VAL A 77 1.37 10.03 1.86
CA VAL A 77 2.56 10.81 1.52
C VAL A 77 3.54 10.71 2.67
N PHE A 78 4.74 10.24 2.36
CA PHE A 78 5.90 10.26 3.24
C PHE A 78 6.71 11.52 2.95
N GLN A 79 7.10 12.21 4.01
CA GLN A 79 7.86 13.46 3.96
C GLN A 79 9.19 13.25 4.67
N ARG A 80 10.29 13.60 4.01
CA ARG A 80 11.62 13.63 4.62
C ARG A 80 12.33 14.90 4.18
N HIS A 81 12.79 15.72 5.11
CA HIS A 81 13.35 17.05 4.85
C HIS A 81 12.49 17.90 3.89
N GLY A 82 11.15 17.85 4.08
CA GLY A 82 10.18 18.56 3.24
C GLY A 82 10.07 18.04 1.80
N LYS A 83 10.64 16.86 1.48
CA LYS A 83 10.57 16.24 0.14
C LYS A 83 9.55 15.10 0.12
N PRO A 84 8.51 15.17 -0.72
CA PRO A 84 7.44 14.19 -0.71
C PRO A 84 7.76 12.93 -1.49
N LEU A 85 7.22 11.82 -0.99
CA LEU A 85 7.11 10.53 -1.65
C LEU A 85 5.70 10.01 -1.42
N MET A 86 4.89 9.92 -2.47
CA MET A 86 3.56 9.33 -2.37
C MET A 86 3.65 7.84 -2.68
N VAL A 87 3.10 7.02 -1.80
CA VAL A 87 2.96 5.57 -1.98
C VAL A 87 1.48 5.26 -2.10
N THR A 88 1.12 4.53 -3.16
CA THR A 88 -0.23 3.98 -3.33
C THR A 88 -0.15 2.47 -3.41
N GLU A 89 -1.01 1.80 -2.68
CA GLU A 89 -1.06 0.34 -2.58
C GLU A 89 -2.45 -0.13 -2.97
N CYS A 90 -2.53 -1.01 -3.97
CA CYS A 90 -3.76 -1.67 -4.40
C CYS A 90 -3.80 -3.09 -3.82
N MET A 91 -4.88 -3.41 -3.11
CA MET A 91 -5.06 -4.67 -2.40
C MET A 91 -5.57 -5.71 -3.39
N LEU A 92 -4.75 -6.72 -3.67
CA LEU A 92 -5.08 -7.76 -4.65
C LEU A 92 -5.97 -8.83 -4.01
N PRO A 93 -6.76 -9.58 -4.81
CA PRO A 93 -7.65 -10.64 -4.31
C PRO A 93 -6.98 -11.68 -3.40
N ALA A 94 -5.70 -11.98 -3.65
CA ALA A 94 -4.94 -12.91 -2.83
C ALA A 94 -4.82 -12.45 -1.36
N LEU A 95 -4.76 -11.14 -1.10
CA LEU A 95 -4.68 -10.61 0.27
C LEU A 95 -5.96 -10.96 1.04
N TRP A 96 -7.11 -10.70 0.43
CA TRP A 96 -8.40 -10.96 1.05
C TRP A 96 -8.65 -12.44 1.29
N ARG A 97 -8.26 -13.31 0.34
CA ARG A 97 -8.33 -14.77 0.54
C ARG A 97 -7.44 -15.22 1.70
N HIS A 98 -6.21 -14.70 1.78
CA HIS A 98 -5.30 -15.03 2.87
C HIS A 98 -5.85 -14.58 4.23
N LEU A 99 -6.37 -13.35 4.32
CA LEU A 99 -6.98 -12.84 5.54
C LEU A 99 -8.27 -13.59 5.92
N ALA A 100 -9.07 -14.05 4.95
CA ALA A 100 -10.24 -14.86 5.25
C ALA A 100 -9.87 -16.27 5.77
N ALA A 101 -8.76 -16.83 5.29
CA ALA A 101 -8.30 -18.16 5.69
C ALA A 101 -7.50 -18.16 7.01
N HIS A 102 -6.86 -17.04 7.36
CA HIS A 102 -5.89 -16.99 8.47
C HIS A 102 -6.03 -15.76 9.38
N GLY A 103 -6.91 -14.82 9.07
CA GLY A 103 -7.15 -13.68 9.92
C GLY A 103 -8.01 -14.10 11.11
N ASP A 104 -7.52 -13.87 12.33
CA ASP A 104 -8.42 -13.77 13.48
C ASP A 104 -9.43 -12.67 13.14
N GLY A 105 -10.67 -13.06 12.85
CA GLY A 105 -11.78 -12.13 12.74
C GLY A 105 -11.87 -11.27 14.01
N PRO A 106 -12.60 -10.14 13.99
CA PRO A 106 -12.87 -9.43 15.24
C PRO A 106 -13.43 -10.45 16.23
N ARG A 107 -12.72 -10.67 17.36
CA ARG A 107 -13.20 -11.54 18.44
C ARG A 107 -14.57 -11.00 18.81
N SER A 108 -15.62 -11.69 18.42
CA SER A 108 -16.97 -11.40 18.88
C SER A 108 -16.91 -11.55 20.39
N VAL A 109 -16.84 -10.41 21.09
CA VAL A 109 -17.13 -10.35 22.52
C VAL A 109 -18.56 -10.85 22.64
N GLY A 110 -18.71 -12.10 23.06
CA GLY A 110 -20.01 -12.67 23.36
C GLY A 110 -20.71 -11.80 24.41
N PRO A 111 -22.04 -11.74 24.42
CA PRO A 111 -22.74 -10.92 25.39
C PRO A 111 -22.33 -11.39 26.79
N HIS A 112 -21.80 -10.46 27.59
CA HIS A 112 -21.60 -10.67 29.00
C HIS A 112 -22.95 -11.11 29.60
N GLY A 113 -23.05 -12.40 29.93
CA GLY A 113 -24.15 -12.92 30.72
C GLY A 113 -24.10 -12.26 32.09
N GLY A 114 -25.01 -11.32 32.30
CA GLY A 114 -25.36 -10.85 33.63
C GLY A 114 -26.16 -11.94 34.33
N ALA A 115 -25.69 -12.35 35.49
CA ALA A 115 -26.46 -12.93 36.57
C ALA A 115 -26.12 -12.15 37.83
#